data_AF-A0A383C473-F1
#
_entry.id   AF-A0A383C473-F1
#
_cell.length_a   1.000
_cell.length_b   1.000
_cell.length_c   1.000
_cell.angle_alpha   90.00
_cell.angle_beta   90.00
_cell.angle_gamma   90.00
#
_symmetry.space_group_name_H-M   'P 1'
#
loop_
_entity.id
_entity.type
_entity.pdbx_description
1 polymer ?
#
loop_
_entity_poly.entity_id
_entity_poly.type
_entity_poly.pdbx_seq_one_letter_code
_entity_poly.pdbx_strand_id
1 'polypeptide(L)'
;MMFLIKMTQVRLTLIVAAFLTLTGNFTFLEKTILVYPLSENWLFVGSLLVWLFVFLSALLLLLCYRHTIKPILIILLMISAIVSY
;
A
#
# COMPACT_ATOMS: atom_id res chain seq x y z
N MET A 1 17.70 16.77 19.81
CA MET A 1 17.77 15.32 20.06
C MET A 1 16.76 14.64 19.14
N MET A 2 17.25 14.04 18.05
CA MET A 2 16.42 13.52 16.96
C MET A 2 15.57 12.36 17.49
N PHE A 3 14.24 12.52 17.42
CA PHE A 3 13.26 11.52 17.85
C PHE A 3 13.39 10.26 16.98
N LEU A 4 14.29 9.34 17.36
CA LEU A 4 14.26 7.95 16.90
C LEU A 4 13.06 7.28 17.59
N ILE A 5 11.85 7.61 17.11
CA ILE A 5 10.64 6.86 17.46
C ILE A 5 10.92 5.41 17.04
N LYS A 6 11.01 4.51 18.02
CA LYS A 6 11.23 3.08 17.77
C LYS A 6 10.00 2.53 17.05
N MET A 7 10.05 2.54 15.72
CA MET A 7 8.97 2.08 14.88
C MET A 7 8.79 0.58 15.04
N THR A 8 7.62 0.17 15.54
CA THR A 8 7.20 -1.23 15.59
C THR A 8 7.09 -1.79 14.18
N GLN A 9 7.38 -3.08 13.99
CA GLN A 9 7.30 -3.75 12.69
C GLN A 9 5.92 -3.57 12.02
N VAL A 10 4.84 -3.66 12.80
CA VAL A 10 3.47 -3.44 12.32
C VAL A 10 3.28 -2.05 11.73
N ARG A 11 3.71 -1.00 12.43
CA ARG A 11 3.63 0.39 11.92
C ARG A 11 4.41 0.58 10.62
N LEU A 12 5.60 -0.01 10.51
CA LEU A 12 6.39 0.06 9.29
C LEU A 12 5.64 -0.60 8.12
N THR A 13 5.10 -1.80 8.34
CA THR A 13 4.32 -2.52 7.33
C THR A 13 3.10 -1.74 6.87
N LEU A 14 2.35 -1.12 7.79
CA LEU A 14 1.19 -0.28 7.45
C LEU A 14 1.56 0.95 6.62
N ILE A 15 2.68 1.61 6.92
CA ILE A 15 3.15 2.76 6.13
C ILE A 15 3.51 2.32 4.71
N VAL A 16 4.22 1.20 4.57
CA VAL A 16 4.59 0.67 3.25
C VAL A 16 3.34 0.24 2.48
N ALA A 17 2.37 -0.41 3.13
CA ALA A 17 1.11 -0.77 2.50
C ALA A 17 0.34 0.47 2.03
N ALA A 18 0.26 1.53 2.84
CA ALA A 18 -0.38 2.79 2.46
C ALA A 18 0.31 3.42 1.25
N PHE A 19 1.64 3.47 1.26
CA PHE A 19 2.42 3.95 0.12
C PHE A 19 2.12 3.15 -1.14
N LEU A 20 2.24 1.82 -1.11
CA LEU A 20 1.98 0.95 -2.26
C LEU A 20 0.54 1.05 -2.78
N THR A 21 -0.44 1.22 -1.89
CA THR A 21 -1.85 1.38 -2.28
C THR A 21 -2.05 2.69 -3.06
N LEU A 22 -1.39 3.77 -2.64
CA LEU A 22 -1.56 5.10 -3.26
C LEU A 22 -0.70 5.30 -4.51
N THR A 23 0.54 4.81 -4.51
CA THR A 23 1.53 5.09 -5.57
C THR A 23 1.74 3.89 -6.49
N GLY A 24 1.92 2.69 -5.92
CA GLY A 24 2.21 1.48 -6.68
C GLY A 24 1.04 0.94 -7.51
N ASN A 25 -0.18 1.40 -7.24
CA ASN A 25 -1.40 0.97 -7.93
C ASN A 25 -2.05 2.11 -8.74
N PHE A 26 -1.27 3.11 -9.16
CA PHE A 26 -1.80 4.27 -9.88
C PHE A 26 -2.59 3.90 -11.15
N THR A 27 -2.06 2.96 -11.95
CA THR A 27 -2.74 2.47 -13.16
C THR A 27 -4.08 1.81 -12.86
N PHE A 28 -4.19 1.09 -11.74
CA PHE A 28 -5.46 0.50 -11.30
C PHE A 28 -6.48 1.58 -10.94
N LEU A 29 -6.05 2.62 -10.22
CA LEU A 29 -6.88 3.78 -9.88
C LEU A 29 -7.34 4.53 -11.12
N GLU A 30 -6.45 4.77 -12.08
CA GLU A 30 -6.78 5.44 -13.34
C GLU A 30 -7.85 4.66 -14.12
N LYS A 31 -7.66 3.35 -14.31
CA LYS A 31 -8.67 2.51 -14.99
C LYS A 31 -9.98 2.42 -14.21
N THR A 32 -9.92 2.42 -12.87
CA THR A 32 -11.13 2.44 -12.04
C THR A 32 -11.90 3.74 -12.21
N ILE A 33 -11.23 4.90 -12.19
CA ILE A 33 -11.87 6.21 -12.35
C ILE A 33 -12.45 6.38 -13.77
N LEU A 34 -11.82 5.77 -14.79
CA LEU A 34 -12.35 5.74 -16.15
C LEU A 34 -13.66 4.93 -16.28
N VAL A 35 -13.81 3.83 -15.53
CA VAL A 35 -15.03 3.00 -15.54
C VAL A 35 -16.08 3.51 -14.55
N TYR A 36 -15.64 4.02 -13.40
CA TYR A 36 -16.46 4.53 -12.31
C TYR A 36 -16.08 5.98 -12.00
N PRO A 37 -16.68 6.96 -12.72
CA PRO A 37 -16.36 8.36 -12.52
C PRO A 37 -16.68 8.81 -11.09
N LEU A 38 -15.76 9.61 -10.53
CA LEU A 38 -15.84 10.07 -9.13
C LEU A 38 -17.07 10.94 -8.84
N SER A 39 -17.63 11.60 -9.85
CA SER A 39 -18.82 12.45 -9.70
C SER A 39 -20.05 11.67 -9.21
N GLU A 40 -20.16 10.40 -9.61
CA GLU A 40 -21.31 9.56 -9.30
C GLU A 40 -20.98 8.49 -8.25
N ASN A 41 -19.73 8.01 -8.25
CA ASN A 41 -19.35 6.80 -7.51
C ASN A 41 -18.26 7.04 -6.46
N TRP A 42 -18.13 8.26 -5.92
CA TRP A 42 -17.07 8.59 -4.96
C TRP A 42 -17.01 7.61 -3.78
N LEU A 43 -18.15 7.28 -3.17
CA LEU A 43 -18.20 6.37 -2.02
C LEU A 43 -17.68 4.97 -2.37
N PHE A 44 -18.00 4.47 -3.58
CA PHE A 44 -17.50 3.20 -4.07
C PHE A 44 -15.98 3.24 -4.22
N VAL A 45 -15.44 4.25 -4.94
CA VAL A 45 -13.99 4.37 -5.16
C VAL A 45 -13.23 4.55 -3.84
N GLY A 46 -13.77 5.33 -2.90
CA GLY A 46 -13.21 5.49 -1.56
C GLY A 46 -13.21 4.17 -0.78
N SER A 47 -14.32 3.43 -0.79
CA SER A 47 -14.40 2.12 -0.12
C SER A 47 -13.47 1.08 -0.75
N LEU A 48 -13.29 1.12 -2.07
CA LEU A 48 -12.39 0.25 -2.80
C LEU A 48 -10.92 0.51 -2.41
N LEU A 49 -10.54 1.78 -2.28
CA LEU A 49 -9.20 2.17 -1.79
C LEU A 49 -8.94 1.66 -0.37
N VAL A 50 -9.91 1.82 0.53
CA VAL A 50 -9.81 1.32 1.91
C VAL A 50 -9.69 -0.20 1.92
N TRP A 51 -10.51 -0.90 1.13
CA TRP A 51 -10.46 -2.35 1.00
C TRP A 51 -9.09 -2.81 0.48
N LEU A 52 -8.58 -2.17 -0.57
CA LEU A 52 -7.26 -2.49 -1.16
C LEU A 52 -6.15 -2.32 -0.13
N PHE A 53 -6.19 -1.22 0.64
CA PHE A 53 -5.23 -0.96 1.71
C PHE A 53 -5.28 -2.04 2.81
N VAL A 54 -6.47 -2.39 3.30
CA VAL A 54 -6.64 -3.40 4.36
C VAL A 54 -6.18 -4.77 3.88
N PHE A 55 -6.57 -5.16 2.66
CA PHE A 55 -6.18 -6.43 2.05
C PHE A 55 -4.65 -6.52 1.89
N LEU A 56 -4.02 -5.50 1.32
CA LEU A 56 -2.57 -5.47 1.14
C LEU A 56 -1.82 -5.46 2.48
N SER A 57 -2.33 -4.71 3.46
CA SER A 57 -1.76 -4.67 4.81
C SER A 57 -1.82 -6.04 5.48
N ALA A 58 -2.96 -6.74 5.39
CA ALA A 58 -3.10 -8.08 5.94
C ALA A 58 -2.13 -9.07 5.26
N LEU A 59 -2.03 -9.03 3.94
CA LEU A 59 -1.10 -9.87 3.18
C LEU A 59 0.35 -9.61 3.58
N LEU A 60 0.75 -8.35 3.67
CA LEU A 60 2.09 -7.95 4.08
C LEU A 60 2.39 -8.35 5.53
N LEU A 61 1.44 -8.23 6.45
CA LEU A 61 1.61 -8.66 7.85
C LEU A 61 1.76 -10.18 7.96
N LEU A 62 1.11 -10.95 7.09
CA LEU A 62 1.27 -12.40 7.02
C LEU A 62 2.63 -12.81 6.42
N LEU A 63 3.06 -12.15 5.34
CA LEU A 63 4.31 -12.47 4.62
C LEU A 63 5.55 -11.97 5.36
N CYS A 64 5.45 -10.82 6.03
CA CYS A 64 6.54 -10.23 6.78
C CYS A 64 6.60 -10.83 8.20
N TYR A 65 7.33 -11.93 8.36
CA TYR A 65 7.54 -12.56 9.67
C TYR A 65 8.94 -12.32 10.25
N ARG A 66 8.99 -11.86 11.51
CA ARG A 66 10.19 -11.76 12.37
C ARG A 66 11.36 -10.97 11.73
N HIS A 67 12.31 -11.64 11.07
CA HIS A 67 13.51 -10.99 10.52
C HIS A 67 13.43 -10.73 9.00
N THR A 68 12.47 -11.33 8.30
CA THR A 68 12.33 -11.17 6.83
C THR A 68 11.58 -9.90 6.44
N ILE A 69 10.98 -9.20 7.41
CA ILE A 69 10.16 -7.99 7.20
C ILE A 69 10.91 -6.92 6.42
N LYS A 70 12.10 -6.55 6.87
CA LYS A 70 12.89 -5.48 6.25
C LYS A 70 13.26 -5.78 4.79
N PRO A 71 13.89 -6.93 4.46
CA PRO A 71 14.26 -7.21 3.07
C PRO A 71 13.04 -7.37 2.15
N ILE A 72 11.96 -8.02 2.62
CA ILE A 72 10.74 -8.19 1.81
C ILE A 72 10.13 -6.84 1.46
N LEU A 73 9.97 -5.94 2.43
CA LEU A 73 9.40 -4.61 2.17
C LEU A 73 10.26 -3.79 1.19
N ILE A 74 11.59 -3.86 1.29
CA ILE A 74 12.50 -3.15 0.38
C ILE A 74 12.39 -3.70 -1.05
N ILE A 75 12.46 -5.02 -1.21
CA ILE A 75 12.33 -5.67 -2.52
C ILE A 75 10.97 -5.34 -3.14
N LEU A 76 9.89 -5.40 -2.36
CA LEU A 76 8.55 -5.10 -2.83
C LEU A 76 8.42 -3.64 -3.30
N LEU A 77 9.00 -2.69 -2.56
CA LEU A 77 9.03 -1.28 -2.97
C LEU A 77 9.80 -1.08 -4.28
N MET A 78 10.95 -1.76 -4.45
CA MET A 78 11.71 -1.67 -5.71
C MET A 78 10.95 -2.28 -6.88
N ILE A 79 10.35 -3.46 -6.71
CA ILE A 79 9.54 -4.10 -7.76
C ILE A 79 8.35 -3.20 -8.11
N SER A 80 7.66 -2.63 -7.11
CA SER A 80 6.55 -1.71 -7.35
C SER A 80 6.96 -0.48 -8.15
N ALA A 81 8.15 0.08 -7.89
CA ALA A 81 8.65 1.22 -8.65
C ALA A 81 8.96 0.85 -10.11
N ILE A 82 9.46 -0.35 -10.36
CA ILE A 82 9.77 -0.84 -11.72
C ILE A 82 8.50 -1.15 -12.50
N VAL A 83 7.52 -1.81 -11.87
CA VAL A 83 6.27 -2.24 -12.53
C VAL A 83 5.33 -1.07 -12.79
N SER A 84 5.41 0.00 -11.99
CA SER A 84 4.55 1.17 -12.13
C SER A 84 5.07 2.22 -13.12
N TYR A 85 6.25 2.05 -13.70
CA TYR A 85 6.78 2.86 -14.81
C TYR A 85 6.24 2.34 -16.15
#